data_AF-A0A3B9D2N0-F1
#
_entry.id   AF-A0A3B9D2N0-F1
#
_cell.length_a   1.000
_cell.length_b   1.000
_cell.length_c   1.000
_cell.angle_alpha   90.00
_cell.angle_beta   90.00
_cell.angle_gamma   90.00
#
_symmetry.space_group_name_H-M   'P 1'
#
loop_
_entity.id
_entity.type
_entity.pdbx_description
1 polymer ?
#
loop_
_entity_poly.entity_id
_entity_poly.type
_entity_poly.pdbx_seq_one_letter_code
_entity_poly.pdbx_strand_id
1 'polypeptide(L)' 'MGSSNRSSSSPQRVRRTFTDEFKRDAVSLVTEQGYSLAEACRSLDLHPNLVRKWKQ' A
#
# COMPACT_ATOMS: atom_id res chain seq x y z
N MET A 1 -2.65 17.48 -20.04
CA MET A 1 -1.88 16.27 -19.70
C MET A 1 -2.21 15.89 -18.26
N GLY A 2 -2.64 14.65 -18.00
CA GLY A 2 -2.82 14.11 -16.65
C GLY A 2 -4.23 14.20 -16.06
N SER A 3 -5.13 13.32 -16.49
CA SER A 3 -6.37 13.00 -15.76
C SER A 3 -6.04 12.37 -14.40
N SER A 4 -6.74 12.73 -13.32
CA SER A 4 -7.58 11.81 -12.52
C SER A 4 -7.99 12.39 -11.14
N ASN A 5 -9.26 12.75 -11.09
CA ASN A 5 -10.21 12.80 -9.98
C ASN A 5 -9.87 12.00 -8.69
N ARG A 6 -10.06 12.61 -7.50
CA ARG A 6 -11.13 12.22 -6.55
C ARG A 6 -11.17 13.07 -5.27
N SER A 7 -12.27 13.79 -5.14
CA SER A 7 -12.87 14.34 -3.92
C SER A 7 -13.25 13.24 -2.91
N SER A 8 -13.21 13.54 -1.61
CA SER A 8 -14.39 13.57 -0.72
C SER A 8 -14.05 13.61 0.77
N SER A 9 -14.60 14.61 1.45
CA SER A 9 -14.71 14.77 2.90
C SER A 9 -15.67 13.75 3.54
N SER A 10 -15.31 13.16 4.69
CA SER A 10 -16.22 12.71 5.78
C SER A 10 -15.42 12.16 6.98
N PRO A 11 -15.81 12.43 8.25
CA PRO A 11 -15.08 11.92 9.42
C PRO A 11 -15.52 10.48 9.74
N GLN A 12 -15.13 9.51 8.91
CA GLN A 12 -15.55 8.12 9.07
C GLN A 12 -14.34 7.22 9.28
N ARG A 13 -14.09 6.86 10.56
CA ARG A 13 -13.23 5.78 11.04
C ARG A 13 -11.83 5.81 10.43
N VAL A 14 -10.89 6.56 11.01
CA VAL A 14 -9.45 6.68 10.66
C VAL A 14 -8.98 5.51 9.80
N ARG A 15 -9.23 5.60 8.50
CA ARG A 15 -8.77 4.60 7.55
C ARG A 15 -7.31 4.96 7.43
N ARG A 16 -6.40 4.08 7.86
CA ARG A 16 -4.98 4.24 7.56
C ARG A 16 -4.86 4.37 6.04
N THR A 17 -4.78 5.61 5.55
CA THR A 17 -4.67 5.90 4.13
C THR A 17 -3.20 5.73 3.79
N PHE A 18 -2.87 4.62 3.14
CA PHE A 18 -1.53 4.39 2.63
C PHE A 18 -1.37 5.15 1.33
N THR A 19 -0.36 6.01 1.25
CA THR A 19 -0.03 6.76 0.03
C THR A 19 0.41 5.78 -1.06
N ASP A 20 0.24 6.14 -2.33
CA ASP A 20 0.61 5.24 -3.45
C ASP A 20 2.12 4.97 -3.51
N GLU A 21 2.92 5.94 -3.05
CA GLU A 21 4.36 5.81 -2.75
C GLU A 21 4.61 4.68 -1.73
N PHE A 22 3.88 4.68 -0.61
CA PHE A 22 4.02 3.64 0.41
C PHE A 22 3.63 2.25 -0.11
N LYS A 23 2.60 2.16 -0.96
CA LYS A 23 2.24 0.88 -1.61
C LYS A 23 3.35 0.42 -2.56
N ARG A 24 3.95 1.35 -3.31
CA ARG A 24 5.08 1.06 -4.20
C ARG A 24 6.29 0.56 -3.44
N ASP A 25 6.61 1.19 -2.31
CA ASP A 25 7.71 0.77 -1.45
C ASP A 25 7.53 -0.66 -0.95
N ALA A 26 6.30 -0.98 -0.47
CA ALA A 26 5.94 -2.32 -0.03
C ALA A 26 6.03 -3.36 -1.16
N VAL A 27 5.61 -3.02 -2.38
CA VAL A 27 5.73 -3.93 -3.54
C VAL A 27 7.19 -4.06 -3.99
N SER A 28 7.95 -2.96 -3.99
CA SER A 28 9.37 -2.93 -4.35
C SER A 28 10.22 -3.78 -3.40
N LEU A 29 9.92 -3.78 -2.10
CA LEU A 29 10.56 -4.69 -1.15
C LEU A 29 10.36 -6.17 -1.51
N VAL A 30 9.17 -6.54 -1.98
CA VAL A 30 8.87 -7.92 -2.39
C VAL A 30 9.50 -8.27 -3.73
N THR A 31 9.50 -7.35 -4.70
CA THR A 31 9.95 -7.61 -6.07
C THR A 31 11.43 -7.37 -6.29
N GLU A 32 11.99 -6.32 -5.69
CA GLU A 32 13.38 -5.89 -5.89
C GLU A 32 14.31 -6.43 -4.81
N GLN A 33 13.91 -6.36 -3.54
CA GLN A 33 14.71 -6.98 -2.48
C GLN A 33 14.45 -8.49 -2.33
N GLY A 34 13.44 -9.04 -3.02
CA GLY A 34 13.11 -10.47 -2.96
C GLY A 34 12.52 -10.92 -1.62
N TYR A 35 11.99 -9.99 -0.82
CA TYR A 35 11.36 -10.34 0.46
C TYR A 35 10.07 -11.12 0.20
N SER A 36 9.77 -12.09 1.05
CA SER A 36 8.44 -12.70 1.02
C SER A 36 7.39 -11.64 1.38
N LEU A 37 6.17 -11.77 0.85
CA LEU A 37 5.07 -10.85 1.17
C LEU A 37 4.85 -10.70 2.69
N ALA A 38 5.05 -11.78 3.46
CA ALA A 38 4.99 -11.76 4.92
C ALA A 38 6.16 -10.99 5.58
N GLU A 39 7.37 -11.07 5.02
CA GLU A 39 8.55 -10.37 5.55
C GLU A 39 8.49 -8.88 5.26
N ALA A 40 8.16 -8.48 4.03
CA ALA A 40 7.97 -7.08 3.67
C ALA A 40 6.85 -6.44 4.51
N CYS A 41 5.77 -7.19 4.76
CA CYS A 41 4.70 -6.76 5.65
C CYS A 41 5.16 -6.60 7.10
N ARG A 42 5.99 -7.51 7.62
CA ARG A 42 6.53 -7.39 8.98
C ARG A 42 7.44 -6.18 9.14
N SER A 43 8.28 -5.87 8.16
CA SER A 43 9.14 -4.68 8.21
C SER A 43 8.37 -3.37 8.17
N LEU A 44 7.25 -3.33 7.44
CA LEU A 44 6.43 -2.12 7.27
C LEU A 44 5.22 -2.06 8.23
N ASP A 45 5.10 -3.02 9.16
CA ASP A 45 3.94 -3.20 10.03
C ASP A 45 2.60 -3.22 9.25
N LEU A 46 2.61 -3.94 8.13
CA LEU A 46 1.47 -4.12 7.25
C LEU A 46 0.86 -5.50 7.39
N HIS A 47 -0.42 -5.56 7.04
CA HIS A 47 -1.11 -6.82 6.92
C HIS A 47 -0.88 -7.39 5.51
N PRO A 48 -0.50 -8.68 5.36
CA PRO A 48 -0.29 -9.29 4.04
C PRO A 48 -1.49 -9.15 3.09
N ASN A 49 -2.71 -9.11 3.63
CA ASN A 49 -3.92 -8.85 2.84
C ASN A 49 -3.96 -7.46 2.16
N LEU A 50 -3.27 -6.45 2.71
CA LEU A 50 -3.18 -5.11 2.09
C LEU A 50 -2.30 -5.15 0.85
N VAL A 51 -1.09 -5.70 0.97
CA VAL A 51 -0.15 -5.82 -0.16
C VAL A 51 -0.73 -6.72 -1.25
N ARG A 52 -1.44 -7.80 -0.87
CA ARG A 52 -2.16 -8.66 -1.82
C ARG A 52 -3.25 -7.91 -2.61
N LYS A 53 -3.94 -6.96 -1.97
CA LYS A 53 -4.92 -6.08 -2.63
C LYS A 53 -4.28 -5.04 -3.54
N TRP A 54 -3.05 -4.60 -3.26
CA TRP A 54 -2.34 -3.60 -4.08
C TRP A 54 -1.59 -4.21 -5.27
N LYS A 55 -1.29 -5.50 -5.21
CA LYS A 55 -0.67 -6.26 -6.30
C LYS A 55 -1.68 -6.68 -7.40
N GLN A 56 -2.98 -6.46 -7.19
CA GLN A 56 -4.05 -6.81 -8.14
C GLN A 56 -4.43 -5.62 -9.02
#